data_AF-A0A380GIW5-F1
#
_entry.id   AF-A0A380GIW5-F1
#
_cell.length_a   1.000
_cell.length_b   1.000
_cell.length_c   1.000
_cell.angle_alpha   90.00
_cell.angle_beta   90.00
_cell.angle_gamma   90.00
#
_symmetry.space_group_name_H-M   'P 1'
#
loop_
_entity.id
_entity.type
_entity.pdbx_description
1 polymer ?
#
loop_
_entity_poly.entity_id
_entity_poly.type
_entity_poly.pdbx_seq_one_letter_code
_entity_poly.pdbx_strand_id
1 'polypeptide(L)'
;MIKQIEILEWDLLAKELQKATTEGYSHFVLINQDVEIYQSMIKAVELRPVTMVADYTINQQYLNDCRYFGQLYITFNDWIDNINHFPNVIFHIETVAHLMNQYQIHNAFDLALLSLLQDDIATDSHVVFNFKHNHRTSKTVWKYIDDFTPLNTTKFSLNKLAFKHRHPVPFKSKETLPPETKAVRSTDKALKSTNFKLPHWIYNLIHSHYEKKHYEMSYIYKKDKTKIKNHIVFLGFNYGFQGNSRYLFNHFAKHFSKLPIFFITKDVSGPNFVNPDDPKAKTLIETASVVILETYIPDGLKPNGTIIQLWHGTPIKKLFLDSHEPSENLNIYNYRARKYNKWLHQDYFVSDCEAIMEYFKSAFPQQHTHLLNCGYPRIRYLLDKQSDQPYISFIKKELKLNPDKQTLLYVPTWKATNETSDLLPISDGLLNKYNVIFKGHTKDESNYIPENAIVAPSNLEVQDLLLASDIVLTDYSSIIFDALTIDKIVCQYTPDHEKYVSERGVYDDVMHSLSTVRYSDAKALLNDLISHQMKDIHENPFINKDNHAFETISHIIQKSIKSNK
;
A
#
# COMPACT_ATOMS: atom_id res chain seq x y z
N MET A 1 -5.61 22.43 4.23
CA MET A 1 -4.26 22.34 3.64
C MET A 1 -3.20 22.35 4.75
N ILE A 2 -2.02 21.77 4.50
CA ILE A 2 -0.90 21.72 5.45
C ILE A 2 0.21 22.69 5.01
N LYS A 3 0.61 23.62 5.88
CA LYS A 3 1.75 24.51 5.67
C LYS A 3 3.06 23.82 6.09
N GLN A 4 4.12 23.97 5.32
CA GLN A 4 5.47 23.62 5.77
C GLN A 4 6.14 24.89 6.31
N ILE A 5 6.54 24.89 7.58
CA ILE A 5 7.12 26.06 8.27
C ILE A 5 8.55 25.72 8.68
N GLU A 6 9.51 26.52 8.20
CA GLU A 6 10.89 26.50 8.68
C GLU A 6 11.03 27.49 9.84
N ILE A 7 11.33 27.00 11.05
CA ILE A 7 11.51 27.86 12.23
C ILE A 7 12.99 28.24 12.34
N LEU A 8 13.27 29.52 12.08
CA LEU A 8 14.56 30.14 12.37
C LEU A 8 14.63 30.60 13.83
N GLU A 9 13.54 31.18 14.34
CA GLU A 9 13.38 31.65 15.72
C GLU A 9 12.00 31.28 16.24
N TRP A 10 11.93 30.64 17.42
CA TRP A 10 10.67 30.14 18.00
C TRP A 10 9.69 31.25 18.35
N ASP A 11 10.18 32.44 18.69
CA ASP A 11 9.35 33.61 19.01
C ASP A 11 8.55 34.13 17.79
N LEU A 12 8.98 33.78 16.57
CA LEU A 12 8.30 34.17 15.33
C LEU A 12 7.18 33.20 14.93
N LEU A 13 7.08 32.03 15.56
CA LEU A 13 6.11 31.01 15.18
C LEU A 13 4.67 31.55 15.21
N ALA A 14 4.30 32.34 16.23
CA ALA A 14 2.95 32.89 16.35
C ALA A 14 2.56 33.75 15.13
N LYS A 15 3.51 34.54 14.61
CA LYS A 15 3.31 35.36 13.42
C LYS A 15 3.16 34.51 12.16
N GLU A 16 3.98 33.45 12.02
CA GLU A 16 3.87 32.52 10.90
C GLU A 16 2.54 31.76 10.91
N LEU A 17 2.04 31.37 12.08
CA LEU A 17 0.72 30.72 12.22
C LEU A 17 -0.43 31.65 11.84
N GLN A 18 -0.38 32.92 12.24
CA GLN A 18 -1.38 33.92 11.83
C GLN A 18 -1.39 34.11 10.31
N LYS A 19 -0.21 34.18 9.70
CA LYS A 19 -0.05 34.26 8.24
C LYS A 19 -0.62 33.01 7.55
N ALA A 20 -0.25 31.82 8.01
CA ALA A 20 -0.75 30.55 7.46
C ALA A 20 -2.28 30.44 7.54
N THR A 21 -2.88 30.88 8.65
CA THR A 21 -4.34 30.92 8.80
C THR A 21 -4.99 31.85 7.76
N THR A 22 -4.40 33.04 7.54
CA THR A 22 -4.89 34.01 6.55
C THR A 22 -4.77 33.47 5.11
N GLU A 23 -3.78 32.60 4.85
CA GLU A 23 -3.59 31.91 3.57
C GLU A 23 -4.48 30.66 3.41
N GLY A 24 -5.35 30.35 4.38
CA GLY A 24 -6.30 29.22 4.31
C GLY A 24 -5.72 27.86 4.73
N TYR A 25 -4.57 27.83 5.40
CA TYR A 25 -4.05 26.63 6.02
C TYR A 25 -4.74 26.40 7.37
N SER A 26 -5.04 25.14 7.68
CA SER A 26 -5.57 24.72 8.99
C SER A 26 -4.52 23.98 9.82
N HIS A 27 -3.51 23.43 9.15
CA HIS A 27 -2.48 22.61 9.77
C HIS A 27 -1.10 23.04 9.28
N PHE A 28 -0.07 22.65 10.04
CA PHE A 28 1.31 22.81 9.60
C PHE A 28 2.21 21.67 10.08
N VAL A 29 3.35 21.54 9.41
CA VAL A 29 4.48 20.72 9.84
C VAL A 29 5.72 21.57 9.94
N LEU A 30 6.65 21.16 10.79
CA LEU A 30 7.94 21.81 10.96
C LEU A 30 8.98 21.15 10.08
N ILE A 31 9.74 21.97 9.35
CA ILE A 31 10.85 21.54 8.52
C ILE A 31 12.15 22.20 8.98
N ASN A 32 13.25 21.47 8.83
CA ASN A 32 14.61 21.96 9.04
C ASN A 32 15.60 21.01 8.36
N GLN A 33 16.91 21.22 8.53
CA GLN A 33 17.96 20.37 7.96
C GLN A 33 17.88 18.87 8.36
N ASP A 34 17.23 18.57 9.48
CA ASP A 34 17.14 17.24 10.10
C ASP A 34 15.81 16.52 9.83
N VAL A 35 14.82 17.22 9.26
CA VAL A 35 13.48 16.71 8.96
C VAL A 35 13.16 16.92 7.48
N GLU A 36 13.08 15.82 6.74
CA GLU A 36 12.59 15.80 5.36
C GLU A 36 11.10 15.42 5.32
N ILE A 37 10.35 16.02 4.41
CA ILE A 37 8.92 15.75 4.20
C ILE A 37 8.72 15.05 2.87
N TYR A 38 8.12 13.85 2.89
CA TYR A 38 7.73 13.15 1.68
C TYR A 38 6.47 13.81 1.09
N GLN A 39 6.67 14.56 0.00
CA GLN A 39 5.68 15.49 -0.55
C GLN A 39 4.42 14.80 -1.09
N SER A 40 4.52 13.61 -1.67
CA SER A 40 3.34 12.86 -2.12
C SER A 40 2.50 12.38 -0.94
N MET A 41 3.16 11.94 0.13
CA MET A 41 2.53 11.38 1.32
C MET A 41 1.85 12.47 2.16
N ILE A 42 2.47 13.65 2.35
CA ILE A 42 1.82 14.75 3.08
C ILE A 42 0.59 15.32 2.35
N LYS A 43 0.57 15.27 1.01
CA LYS A 43 -0.58 15.71 0.21
C LYS A 43 -1.77 14.75 0.32
N ALA A 44 -1.52 13.49 0.62
CA ALA A 44 -2.53 12.45 0.76
C ALA A 44 -3.14 12.37 2.18
N VAL A 45 -2.62 13.15 3.14
CA VAL A 45 -3.13 13.19 4.51
C VAL A 45 -4.57 13.69 4.55
N GLU A 46 -5.44 12.94 5.23
CA GLU A 46 -6.84 13.30 5.42
C GLU A 46 -7.03 14.10 6.71
N LEU A 47 -7.07 15.43 6.56
CA LEU A 47 -7.10 16.35 7.70
C LEU A 47 -8.39 16.25 8.53
N ARG A 48 -8.22 16.26 9.85
CA ARG A 48 -9.28 16.45 10.86
C ARG A 48 -9.04 17.77 11.59
N PRO A 49 -10.04 18.40 12.22
CA PRO A 49 -9.86 19.70 12.90
C PRO A 49 -9.16 19.57 14.27
N VAL A 50 -8.13 18.72 14.36
CA VAL A 50 -7.38 18.41 15.57
C VAL A 50 -5.93 18.10 15.20
N THR A 51 -5.01 18.15 16.17
CA THR A 51 -3.63 17.72 15.93
C THR A 51 -3.58 16.26 15.51
N MET A 52 -2.70 15.93 14.56
CA MET A 52 -2.58 14.59 14.01
C MET A 52 -1.17 14.03 14.17
N VAL A 53 -1.06 12.73 14.37
CA VAL A 53 0.21 12.00 14.28
C VAL A 53 0.29 11.30 12.94
N ALA A 54 1.40 11.54 12.21
CA ALA A 54 1.70 10.84 10.97
C ALA A 54 2.96 9.97 11.12
N ASP A 55 3.15 9.00 10.25
CA ASP A 55 4.25 8.04 10.36
C ASP A 55 5.58 8.61 9.83
N TYR A 56 6.68 7.89 10.06
CA TYR A 56 8.01 8.40 9.72
C TYR A 56 9.06 7.31 9.46
N THR A 57 10.09 7.69 8.69
CA THR A 57 11.35 6.95 8.58
C THR A 57 12.47 7.62 9.38
N ILE A 58 13.51 6.85 9.67
CA ILE A 58 14.78 7.34 10.22
C ILE A 58 15.86 7.00 9.20
N ASN A 59 16.56 8.02 8.68
CA ASN A 59 17.54 7.85 7.60
C ASN A 59 16.98 7.04 6.42
N GLN A 60 15.75 7.37 6.01
CA GLN A 60 15.00 6.74 4.92
C GLN A 60 14.65 5.25 5.13
N GLN A 61 14.88 4.72 6.33
CA GLN A 61 14.46 3.36 6.72
C GLN A 61 13.27 3.40 7.65
N TYR A 62 12.31 2.51 7.43
CA TYR A 62 11.18 2.35 8.33
C TYR A 62 11.61 1.48 9.51
N LEU A 63 11.83 2.11 10.67
CA LEU A 63 12.28 1.47 11.92
C LEU A 63 11.24 1.60 13.04
N ASN A 64 10.00 1.91 12.65
CA ASN A 64 8.93 2.13 13.58
C ASN A 64 8.16 0.83 13.85
N ASP A 65 7.63 0.68 15.06
CA ASP A 65 6.77 -0.44 15.48
C ASP A 65 5.34 0.06 15.67
N CYS A 66 4.93 1.12 14.97
CA CYS A 66 3.65 1.80 15.20
C CYS A 66 2.44 0.88 15.02
N ARG A 67 1.95 0.39 16.16
CA ARG A 67 0.74 -0.43 16.24
C ARG A 67 -0.54 0.40 16.27
N TYR A 68 -0.44 1.71 16.54
CA TYR A 68 -1.61 2.56 16.71
C TYR A 68 -2.19 3.12 15.40
N PHE A 69 -1.53 2.97 14.24
CA PHE A 69 -2.08 3.46 12.96
C PHE A 69 -3.32 2.69 12.47
N GLY A 70 -3.76 1.65 13.19
CA GLY A 70 -5.09 1.06 13.01
C GLY A 70 -6.20 1.70 13.85
N GLN A 71 -5.89 2.73 14.64
CA GLN A 71 -6.86 3.53 15.40
C GLN A 71 -7.09 4.86 14.67
N LEU A 72 -8.26 5.49 14.85
CA LEU A 72 -8.53 6.84 14.27
C LEU A 72 -8.00 7.96 15.16
N TYR A 73 -8.00 7.71 16.47
CA TYR A 73 -7.57 8.62 17.52
C TYR A 73 -6.70 7.85 18.50
N ILE A 74 -5.71 8.55 19.07
CA ILE A 74 -4.75 7.98 20.00
C ILE A 74 -4.54 8.89 21.20
N THR A 75 -3.98 8.33 22.27
CA THR A 75 -3.48 9.09 23.42
C THR A 75 -1.96 9.21 23.39
N PHE A 76 -1.38 10.04 24.26
CA PHE A 76 0.06 10.02 24.53
C PHE A 76 0.59 8.62 24.86
N ASN A 77 -0.20 7.80 25.58
CA ASN A 77 0.22 6.46 25.99
C ASN A 77 0.29 5.48 24.81
N ASP A 78 -0.54 5.66 23.79
CA ASP A 78 -0.44 4.88 22.56
C ASP A 78 0.81 5.29 21.77
N TRP A 79 1.06 6.60 21.65
CA TRP A 79 2.22 7.13 20.93
C TRP A 79 3.56 6.72 21.58
N ILE A 80 3.68 6.84 22.90
CA ILE A 80 4.92 6.53 23.64
C ILE A 80 5.22 5.02 23.67
N ASP A 81 4.26 4.17 23.31
CA ASP A 81 4.49 2.74 23.19
C ASP A 81 5.34 2.38 21.96
N ASN A 82 5.69 3.32 21.07
CA ASN A 82 6.70 3.10 20.03
C ASN A 82 8.10 2.78 20.62
N ILE A 83 8.96 2.12 19.83
CA ILE A 83 10.35 1.84 20.22
C ILE A 83 11.17 3.14 20.22
N ASN A 84 11.00 3.90 19.15
CA ASN A 84 11.65 5.18 18.89
C ASN A 84 10.62 6.32 18.97
N HIS A 85 11.07 7.53 19.26
CA HIS A 85 10.20 8.68 19.49
C HIS A 85 10.75 9.91 18.79
N PHE A 86 9.95 10.48 17.90
CA PHE A 86 10.27 11.67 17.10
C PHE A 86 9.06 12.61 17.10
N PRO A 87 9.22 13.92 16.84
CA PRO A 87 8.11 14.86 16.80
C PRO A 87 7.29 14.71 15.50
N ASN A 88 6.72 13.53 15.27
CA ASN A 88 6.00 13.14 14.06
C ASN A 88 4.54 13.63 14.07
N VAL A 89 4.39 14.95 14.25
CA VAL A 89 3.11 15.60 14.47
C VAL A 89 2.81 16.58 13.33
N ILE A 90 1.59 16.48 12.79
CA ILE A 90 0.95 17.48 11.93
C ILE A 90 0.08 18.34 12.85
N PHE A 91 0.53 19.57 13.07
CA PHE A 91 -0.02 20.44 14.09
C PHE A 91 -1.26 21.17 13.59
N HIS A 92 -2.33 21.16 14.40
CA HIS A 92 -3.50 22.00 14.16
C HIS A 92 -3.22 23.43 14.64
N ILE A 93 -3.40 24.43 13.75
CA ILE A 93 -2.93 25.80 14.01
C ILE A 93 -3.62 26.41 15.24
N GLU A 94 -4.94 26.25 15.37
CA GLU A 94 -5.70 26.82 16.49
C GLU A 94 -5.28 26.21 17.83
N THR A 95 -5.10 24.89 17.87
CA THR A 95 -4.61 24.17 19.06
C THR A 95 -3.22 24.67 19.47
N VAL A 96 -2.31 24.87 18.51
CA VAL A 96 -0.97 25.38 18.81
C VAL A 96 -1.01 26.83 19.28
N ALA A 97 -1.83 27.68 18.69
CA ALA A 97 -1.98 29.07 19.13
C ALA A 97 -2.43 29.13 20.62
N HIS A 98 -3.34 28.25 21.04
CA HIS A 98 -3.72 28.13 22.45
C HIS A 98 -2.56 27.70 23.34
N LEU A 99 -1.80 26.68 22.94
CA LEU A 99 -0.64 26.18 23.68
C LEU A 99 0.45 27.25 23.84
N MET A 100 0.72 28.04 22.80
CA MET A 100 1.73 29.11 22.83
C MET A 100 1.38 30.25 23.79
N ASN A 101 0.10 30.46 24.09
CA ASN A 101 -0.34 31.46 25.08
C ASN A 101 -0.11 31.01 26.53
N GLN A 102 0.03 29.70 26.76
CA GLN A 102 0.16 29.11 28.09
C GLN A 102 1.59 28.65 28.40
N TYR A 103 2.31 28.19 27.39
CA TYR A 103 3.57 27.46 27.58
C TYR A 103 4.70 28.04 26.72
N GLN A 104 5.91 28.05 27.29
CA GLN A 104 7.12 28.38 26.53
C GLN A 104 7.63 27.16 25.76
N ILE A 105 7.78 27.32 24.44
CA ILE A 105 8.19 26.27 23.50
C ILE A 105 9.55 26.64 22.91
N HIS A 106 10.54 25.73 23.02
CA HIS A 106 11.90 25.99 22.53
C HIS A 106 12.35 25.09 21.37
N ASN A 107 11.60 24.02 21.08
CA ASN A 107 11.91 23.10 19.99
C ASN A 107 10.65 22.31 19.57
N ALA A 108 10.74 21.61 18.43
CA ALA A 108 9.64 20.84 17.86
C ALA A 108 9.14 19.72 18.78
N PHE A 109 10.01 19.14 19.61
CA PHE A 109 9.60 18.09 20.55
C PHE A 109 8.82 18.65 21.73
N ASP A 110 9.14 19.86 22.21
CA ASP A 110 8.34 20.52 23.25
C ASP A 110 6.91 20.72 22.75
N LEU A 111 6.76 21.25 21.53
CA LEU A 111 5.46 21.46 20.91
C LEU A 111 4.73 20.12 20.69
N ALA A 112 5.43 19.10 20.17
CA ALA A 112 4.87 17.77 19.99
C ALA A 112 4.38 17.18 21.31
N LEU A 113 5.18 17.25 22.39
CA LEU A 113 4.80 16.72 23.70
C LEU A 113 3.55 17.41 24.26
N LEU A 114 3.49 18.74 24.23
CA LEU A 114 2.34 19.49 24.71
C LEU A 114 1.08 19.21 23.88
N SER A 115 1.24 19.05 22.56
CA SER A 115 0.13 18.70 21.66
C SER A 115 -0.35 17.26 21.87
N LEU A 116 0.56 16.33 22.15
CA LEU A 116 0.24 14.93 22.43
C LEU A 116 -0.43 14.70 23.80
N LEU A 117 -0.41 15.71 24.67
CA LEU A 117 -1.09 15.67 25.97
C LEU A 117 -2.50 16.29 25.93
N GLN A 118 -2.97 16.69 24.75
CA GLN A 118 -4.36 17.11 24.54
C GLN A 118 -5.29 15.89 24.42
N ASP A 119 -6.60 16.10 24.62
CA ASP A 119 -7.59 15.02 24.66
C ASP A 119 -7.92 14.41 23.28
N ASP A 120 -7.74 15.17 22.18
CA ASP A 120 -8.05 14.72 20.81
C ASP A 120 -6.82 14.75 19.89
N ILE A 121 -6.25 13.58 19.62
CA ILE A 121 -5.15 13.42 18.66
C ILE A 121 -5.56 12.38 17.62
N ALA A 122 -5.74 12.84 16.39
CA ALA A 122 -6.02 11.95 15.27
C ALA A 122 -4.74 11.29 14.75
N THR A 123 -4.89 10.25 13.95
CA THR A 123 -3.76 9.63 13.24
C THR A 123 -3.98 9.58 11.74
N ASP A 124 -2.88 9.66 11.02
CA ASP A 124 -2.82 9.40 9.59
C ASP A 124 -1.66 8.44 9.31
N SER A 125 -1.91 7.37 8.57
CA SER A 125 -0.93 6.31 8.33
C SER A 125 0.11 6.64 7.28
N HIS A 126 0.06 7.79 6.62
CA HIS A 126 1.09 8.14 5.65
C HIS A 126 2.43 8.39 6.35
N VAL A 127 3.51 7.95 5.71
CA VAL A 127 4.88 8.17 6.19
C VAL A 127 5.30 9.57 5.78
N VAL A 128 4.92 10.58 6.55
CA VAL A 128 5.13 11.99 6.16
C VAL A 128 6.57 12.43 6.37
N PHE A 129 7.19 11.96 7.46
CA PHE A 129 8.48 12.49 7.91
C PHE A 129 9.64 11.53 7.65
N ASN A 130 10.80 12.11 7.41
CA ASN A 130 12.08 11.40 7.49
C ASN A 130 13.04 12.16 8.40
N PHE A 131 13.43 11.52 9.50
CA PHE A 131 14.31 12.12 10.51
C PHE A 131 15.75 11.64 10.37
N LYS A 132 16.73 12.54 10.52
CA LYS A 132 18.17 12.22 10.46
C LYS A 132 18.81 12.06 11.84
N HIS A 133 18.36 12.86 12.81
CA HIS A 133 18.98 12.96 14.13
C HIS A 133 17.95 12.84 15.25
N ASN A 134 18.38 12.30 16.39
CA ASN A 134 17.50 12.19 17.55
C ASN A 134 17.13 13.57 18.08
N HIS A 135 15.84 13.77 18.34
CA HIS A 135 15.33 14.98 18.96
C HIS A 135 15.11 14.76 20.46
N ARG A 136 15.19 15.85 21.24
CA ARG A 136 14.88 15.84 22.68
C ARG A 136 14.11 17.09 23.04
N THR A 137 13.31 16.97 24.08
CA THR A 137 12.64 18.09 24.74
C THR A 137 13.65 19.00 25.45
N SER A 138 13.32 20.27 25.59
CA SER A 138 14.02 21.22 26.45
C SER A 138 13.77 20.89 27.92
N LYS A 139 14.50 21.56 28.82
CA LYS A 139 14.24 21.47 30.27
C LYS A 139 12.97 22.22 30.68
N THR A 140 12.56 23.23 29.90
CA THR A 140 11.46 24.12 30.25
C THR A 140 10.12 23.41 30.21
N VAL A 141 9.87 22.60 29.17
CA VAL A 141 8.59 21.90 28.99
C VAL A 141 8.20 21.02 30.18
N TRP A 142 9.19 20.43 30.86
CA TRP A 142 8.97 19.56 32.02
C TRP A 142 8.38 20.27 33.24
N LYS A 143 8.41 21.60 33.27
CA LYS A 143 7.78 22.40 34.35
C LYS A 143 6.25 22.47 34.23
N TYR A 144 5.71 22.20 33.05
CA TYR A 144 4.28 22.35 32.73
C TYR A 144 3.52 21.03 32.76
N ILE A 145 4.21 19.89 32.91
CA ILE A 145 3.60 18.57 32.78
C ILE A 145 2.56 18.30 33.87
N ASP A 146 2.68 18.92 35.04
CA ASP A 146 1.69 18.82 36.12
C ASP A 146 0.36 19.51 35.78
N ASP A 147 0.36 20.49 34.88
CA ASP A 147 -0.85 21.25 34.47
C ASP A 147 -1.88 20.34 33.76
N PHE A 148 -1.42 19.22 33.20
CA PHE A 148 -2.25 18.25 32.47
C PHE A 148 -2.93 17.21 33.38
N THR A 149 -2.70 17.25 34.70
CA THR A 149 -3.27 16.31 35.68
C THR A 149 -3.28 14.83 35.25
N PRO A 150 -2.15 14.28 34.74
CA PRO A 150 -2.14 13.00 34.04
C PRO A 150 -2.55 11.81 34.93
N LEU A 151 -3.22 10.83 34.33
CA LEU A 151 -3.46 9.52 34.94
C LEU A 151 -2.14 8.84 35.35
N ASN A 152 -2.18 7.95 36.32
CA ASN A 152 -0.98 7.28 36.83
C ASN A 152 -0.20 6.49 35.75
N THR A 153 -0.89 5.98 34.73
CA THR A 153 -0.29 5.36 33.54
C THR A 153 0.46 6.38 32.68
N THR A 154 -0.16 7.53 32.40
CA THR A 154 0.47 8.65 31.70
C THR A 154 1.68 9.20 32.47
N LYS A 155 1.61 9.29 33.80
CA LYS A 155 2.76 9.66 34.65
C LYS A 155 3.95 8.72 34.47
N PHE A 156 3.71 7.41 34.35
CA PHE A 156 4.79 6.45 34.05
C PHE A 156 5.42 6.72 32.68
N SER A 157 4.60 6.91 31.65
CA SER A 157 5.04 7.22 30.28
C SER A 157 5.84 8.52 30.20
N LEU A 158 5.41 9.56 30.93
CA LEU A 158 6.12 10.83 31.03
C LEU A 158 7.47 10.68 31.73
N ASN A 159 7.54 9.92 32.83
CA ASN A 159 8.81 9.57 33.46
C ASN A 159 9.75 8.81 32.51
N LYS A 160 9.22 7.89 31.70
CA LYS A 160 9.98 7.14 30.68
C LYS A 160 10.55 8.09 29.62
N LEU A 161 9.75 9.01 29.10
CA LEU A 161 10.22 9.99 28.12
C LEU A 161 11.28 10.93 28.72
N ALA A 162 11.06 11.46 29.93
CA ALA A 162 12.02 12.30 30.65
C ALA A 162 13.37 11.58 30.83
N PHE A 163 13.31 10.31 31.29
CA PHE A 163 14.50 9.48 31.44
C PHE A 163 15.26 9.30 30.11
N LYS A 164 14.56 8.98 29.01
CA LYS A 164 15.17 8.84 27.67
C LYS A 164 15.81 10.16 27.20
N HIS A 165 15.18 11.29 27.51
CA HIS A 165 15.66 12.63 27.16
C HIS A 165 16.72 13.18 28.13
N ARG A 166 17.10 12.42 29.15
CA ARG A 166 18.08 12.79 30.20
C ARG A 166 17.64 13.98 31.06
N HIS A 167 16.35 14.03 31.37
CA HIS A 167 15.77 14.96 32.34
C HIS A 167 15.45 14.26 33.66
N PRO A 168 15.35 14.99 34.78
CA PRO A 168 14.77 14.47 36.01
C PRO A 168 13.34 13.96 35.75
N VAL A 169 12.96 12.87 36.41
CA VAL A 169 11.59 12.36 36.30
C VAL A 169 10.61 13.31 37.00
N PRO A 170 9.49 13.70 36.36
CA PRO A 170 8.52 14.63 36.95
C PRO A 170 7.74 14.03 38.12
N PHE A 171 7.46 12.72 38.10
CA PHE A 171 6.60 12.07 39.10
C PHE A 171 7.34 11.06 39.97
N LYS A 172 6.92 10.90 41.23
CA LYS A 172 7.49 9.85 42.10
C LYS A 172 7.03 8.48 41.62
N SER A 173 7.89 7.47 41.68
CA SER A 173 7.58 6.11 41.22
C SER A 173 6.30 5.51 41.86
N LYS A 174 5.98 5.87 43.11
CA LYS A 174 4.75 5.44 43.80
C LYS A 174 3.45 6.04 43.22
N GLU A 175 3.54 7.14 42.50
CA GLU A 175 2.42 7.84 41.85
C GLU A 175 2.24 7.38 40.39
N THR A 176 3.02 6.39 39.94
CA THR A 176 2.97 5.89 38.57
C THR A 176 2.52 4.44 38.51
N LEU A 177 1.81 4.09 37.44
CA LEU A 177 1.42 2.72 37.11
C LEU A 177 2.01 2.36 35.74
N PRO A 178 2.76 1.26 35.58
CA PRO A 178 3.18 0.82 34.26
C PRO A 178 1.95 0.42 33.41
N PRO A 179 2.07 0.39 32.07
CA PRO A 179 0.97 -0.03 31.20
C PRO A 179 0.47 -1.43 31.56
N GLU A 180 -0.86 -1.65 31.53
CA GLU A 180 -1.49 -2.95 31.82
C GLU A 180 -1.52 -3.89 30.61
N THR A 181 -0.97 -3.48 29.46
CA THR A 181 -1.03 -4.25 28.22
C THR A 181 -0.28 -5.58 28.35
N LYS A 182 -0.77 -6.62 27.65
CA LYS A 182 -0.28 -8.02 27.72
C LYS A 182 1.22 -8.23 27.40
N ALA A 183 1.96 -7.19 26.99
CA ALA A 183 3.37 -7.26 26.65
C ALA A 183 4.18 -6.07 27.20
N VAL A 184 4.14 -5.81 28.51
CA VAL A 184 5.04 -4.83 29.16
C VAL A 184 6.49 -5.11 28.77
N ARG A 185 7.12 -4.15 28.09
CA ARG A 185 8.50 -4.27 27.62
C ARG A 185 9.46 -4.46 28.78
N SER A 186 10.53 -5.23 28.55
CA SER A 186 11.56 -5.44 29.58
C SER A 186 12.24 -4.14 30.00
N THR A 187 12.37 -3.16 29.10
CA THR A 187 12.84 -1.81 29.44
C THR A 187 11.94 -1.15 30.47
N ASP A 188 10.63 -1.31 30.35
CA ASP A 188 9.65 -0.64 31.20
C ASP A 188 9.59 -1.33 32.58
N LYS A 189 9.71 -2.66 32.61
CA LYS A 189 9.91 -3.43 33.85
C LYS A 189 11.18 -2.99 34.60
N ALA A 190 12.30 -2.83 33.88
CA ALA A 190 13.57 -2.40 34.45
C ALA A 190 13.53 -0.95 34.97
N LEU A 191 12.88 -0.04 34.25
CA LEU A 191 12.66 1.33 34.72
C LEU A 191 11.80 1.36 35.98
N LYS A 192 10.71 0.58 36.03
CA LYS A 192 9.84 0.51 37.21
C LYS A 192 10.58 -0.07 38.42
N SER A 193 11.28 -1.19 38.28
CA SER A 193 11.97 -1.86 39.39
C SER A 193 13.10 -1.03 39.99
N THR A 194 13.74 -0.19 39.18
CA THR A 194 14.80 0.71 39.62
C THR A 194 14.30 2.09 40.05
N ASN A 195 12.97 2.32 40.04
CA ASN A 195 12.38 3.65 40.28
C ASN A 195 13.01 4.73 39.38
N PHE A 196 13.23 4.41 38.09
CA PHE A 196 13.87 5.26 37.08
C PHE A 196 15.32 5.67 37.40
N LYS A 197 16.01 4.92 38.29
CA LYS A 197 17.44 5.12 38.60
C LYS A 197 18.37 4.17 37.82
N LEU A 198 17.85 3.45 36.83
CA LEU A 198 18.64 2.57 35.97
C LEU A 198 19.75 3.38 35.27
N PRO A 199 21.03 2.99 35.36
CA PRO A 199 22.08 3.62 34.57
C PRO A 199 21.77 3.59 33.07
N HIS A 200 21.89 4.73 32.37
CA HIS A 200 21.56 4.84 30.94
C HIS A 200 22.28 3.82 30.06
N TRP A 201 23.52 3.46 30.38
CA TRP A 201 24.25 2.45 29.60
C TRP A 201 23.63 1.05 29.70
N ILE A 202 23.06 0.69 30.86
CA ILE A 202 22.30 -0.57 31.04
C ILE A 202 20.99 -0.50 30.28
N TYR A 203 20.27 0.63 30.38
CA TYR A 203 19.05 0.85 29.60
C TYR A 203 19.33 0.69 28.10
N ASN A 204 20.38 1.33 27.60
CA ASN A 204 20.77 1.27 26.19
C ASN A 204 21.13 -0.15 25.78
N LEU A 205 21.82 -0.93 26.62
CA LEU A 205 22.12 -2.34 26.32
C LEU A 205 20.84 -3.16 26.10
N ILE A 206 19.86 -3.00 26.99
CA ILE A 206 18.55 -3.69 26.89
C ILE A 206 17.80 -3.18 25.65
N HIS A 207 17.74 -1.86 25.45
CA HIS A 207 17.01 -1.23 24.36
C HIS A 207 17.56 -1.64 23.00
N SER A 208 18.89 -1.56 22.81
CA SER A 208 19.55 -1.93 21.55
C SER A 208 19.41 -3.40 21.20
N HIS A 209 19.24 -4.29 22.18
CA HIS A 209 18.86 -5.68 21.89
C HIS A 209 17.49 -5.76 21.20
N TYR A 210 16.49 -5.01 21.70
CA TYR A 210 15.15 -4.96 21.08
C TYR A 210 15.15 -4.23 19.75
N GLU A 211 15.89 -3.12 19.61
CA GLU A 211 16.05 -2.42 18.33
C GLU A 211 16.67 -3.34 17.27
N LYS A 212 17.74 -4.08 17.63
CA LYS A 212 18.37 -5.04 16.72
C LYS A 212 17.39 -6.14 16.30
N LYS A 213 16.64 -6.70 17.25
CA LYS A 213 15.61 -7.71 16.94
C LYS A 213 14.55 -7.14 15.99
N HIS A 214 14.06 -5.93 16.26
CA HIS A 214 13.10 -5.25 15.39
C HIS A 214 13.70 -5.03 13.98
N TYR A 215 14.92 -4.51 13.89
CA TYR A 215 15.65 -4.31 12.64
C TYR A 215 15.75 -5.60 11.80
N GLU A 216 16.13 -6.72 12.42
CA GLU A 216 16.23 -8.02 11.76
C GLU A 216 14.88 -8.52 11.21
N MET A 217 13.78 -8.16 11.87
CA MET A 217 12.42 -8.51 11.46
C MET A 217 11.79 -7.50 10.47
N SER A 218 12.40 -6.34 10.25
CA SER A 218 11.87 -5.26 9.41
C SER A 218 12.35 -5.31 7.96
N TYR A 219 12.86 -6.46 7.50
CA TYR A 219 13.29 -6.69 6.11
C TYR A 219 14.40 -5.74 5.62
N ILE A 220 15.26 -5.25 6.50
CA ILE A 220 16.35 -4.35 6.08
C ILE A 220 17.57 -5.18 5.66
N TYR A 221 17.99 -5.05 4.40
CA TYR A 221 19.24 -5.64 3.90
C TYR A 221 19.90 -4.76 2.84
N LYS A 222 21.18 -5.01 2.57
CA LYS A 222 21.90 -4.39 1.46
C LYS A 222 22.05 -5.42 0.34
N LYS A 223 21.71 -5.04 -0.89
CA LYS A 223 21.93 -5.87 -2.08
C LYS A 223 23.42 -6.15 -2.23
N ASP A 224 23.78 -7.42 -2.37
CA ASP A 224 25.15 -7.89 -2.56
C ASP A 224 25.40 -8.22 -4.02
N LYS A 225 25.96 -7.25 -4.75
CA LYS A 225 26.19 -7.37 -6.20
C LYS A 225 27.18 -8.50 -6.56
N THR A 226 28.03 -8.94 -5.62
CA THR A 226 29.00 -10.02 -5.87
C THR A 226 28.35 -11.39 -6.05
N LYS A 227 27.09 -11.54 -5.61
CA LYS A 227 26.31 -12.78 -5.74
C LYS A 227 25.53 -12.87 -7.05
N ILE A 228 25.48 -11.79 -7.83
CA ILE A 228 24.69 -11.72 -9.05
C ILE A 228 25.29 -12.64 -10.12
N LYS A 229 24.43 -13.39 -10.79
CA LYS A 229 24.70 -14.25 -11.94
C LYS A 229 23.86 -13.79 -13.13
N ASN A 230 24.28 -14.18 -14.33
CA ASN A 230 23.68 -13.71 -15.57
C ASN A 230 22.41 -14.51 -15.95
N HIS A 231 21.33 -14.33 -15.18
CA HIS A 231 20.02 -14.90 -15.46
C HIS A 231 18.88 -14.02 -14.95
N ILE A 232 17.69 -14.18 -15.53
CA ILE A 232 16.48 -13.42 -15.22
C ILE A 232 15.49 -14.35 -14.50
N VAL A 233 14.80 -13.85 -13.48
CA VAL A 233 13.77 -14.60 -12.76
C VAL A 233 12.46 -13.83 -12.71
N PHE A 234 11.36 -14.50 -13.04
CA PHE A 234 9.99 -13.99 -12.95
C PHE A 234 9.27 -14.63 -11.76
N LEU A 235 8.64 -13.81 -10.92
CA LEU A 235 7.66 -14.22 -9.91
C LEU A 235 6.30 -13.62 -10.28
N GLY A 236 5.38 -14.47 -10.74
CA GLY A 236 4.00 -14.05 -10.99
C GLY A 236 3.21 -13.80 -9.70
N PHE A 237 1.99 -13.29 -9.85
CA PHE A 237 1.11 -13.02 -8.72
C PHE A 237 0.84 -14.32 -7.93
N ASN A 238 1.31 -14.39 -6.68
CA ASN A 238 1.30 -15.60 -5.84
C ASN A 238 1.94 -16.84 -6.53
N TYR A 239 3.01 -16.63 -7.31
CA TYR A 239 3.66 -17.66 -8.16
C TYR A 239 2.77 -18.23 -9.28
N GLY A 240 1.63 -17.59 -9.58
CA GLY A 240 0.77 -17.99 -10.68
C GLY A 240 1.40 -17.66 -12.04
N PHE A 241 1.24 -18.55 -13.02
CA PHE A 241 1.65 -18.28 -14.41
C PHE A 241 0.53 -17.56 -15.17
N GLN A 242 0.33 -16.29 -14.80
CA GLN A 242 -0.78 -15.44 -15.26
C GLN A 242 -0.36 -13.97 -15.33
N GLY A 243 -1.26 -13.10 -15.83
CA GLY A 243 -1.10 -11.65 -15.72
C GLY A 243 0.14 -11.10 -16.43
N ASN A 244 0.68 -9.99 -15.93
CA ASN A 244 1.73 -9.24 -16.60
C ASN A 244 3.02 -10.05 -16.78
N SER A 245 3.39 -10.83 -15.77
CA SER A 245 4.61 -11.63 -15.77
C SER A 245 4.55 -12.75 -16.81
N ARG A 246 3.41 -13.41 -17.02
CA ARG A 246 3.24 -14.43 -18.06
C ARG A 246 3.47 -13.88 -19.45
N TYR A 247 2.79 -12.78 -19.80
CA TYR A 247 2.90 -12.21 -21.15
C TYR A 247 4.30 -11.67 -21.42
N LEU A 248 4.91 -11.03 -20.41
CA LEU A 248 6.30 -10.59 -20.49
C LEU A 248 7.27 -11.77 -20.61
N PHE A 249 7.11 -12.82 -19.81
CA PHE A 249 7.95 -14.02 -19.90
C PHE A 249 7.85 -14.67 -21.28
N ASN A 250 6.64 -14.82 -21.84
CA ASN A 250 6.44 -15.41 -23.16
C ASN A 250 7.09 -14.59 -24.28
N HIS A 251 6.97 -13.26 -24.21
CA HIS A 251 7.70 -12.37 -25.11
C HIS A 251 9.22 -12.60 -24.99
N PHE A 252 9.74 -12.64 -23.77
CA PHE A 252 11.17 -12.76 -23.54
C PHE A 252 11.74 -14.13 -23.92
N ALA A 253 11.06 -15.22 -23.57
CA ALA A 253 11.48 -16.56 -23.93
C ALA A 253 11.60 -16.72 -25.45
N LYS A 254 10.75 -16.02 -26.23
CA LYS A 254 10.79 -16.02 -27.69
C LYS A 254 11.92 -15.14 -28.27
N HIS A 255 12.16 -13.96 -27.70
CA HIS A 255 13.04 -12.94 -28.29
C HIS A 255 14.45 -12.90 -27.67
N PHE A 256 14.67 -13.53 -26.51
CA PHE A 256 15.91 -13.47 -25.72
C PHE A 256 16.48 -14.86 -25.38
N SER A 257 16.46 -15.79 -26.35
CA SER A 257 16.85 -17.20 -26.15
C SER A 257 18.29 -17.44 -25.67
N LYS A 258 19.18 -16.44 -25.74
CA LYS A 258 20.58 -16.53 -25.30
C LYS A 258 20.80 -16.28 -23.81
N LEU A 259 19.78 -15.83 -23.08
CA LEU A 259 19.85 -15.58 -21.64
C LEU A 259 19.07 -16.67 -20.90
N PRO A 260 19.62 -17.24 -19.79
CA PRO A 260 18.83 -18.10 -18.92
C PRO A 260 17.71 -17.28 -18.27
N ILE A 261 16.46 -17.69 -18.52
CA ILE A 261 15.26 -17.05 -18.00
C ILE A 261 14.44 -18.11 -17.29
N PHE A 262 14.06 -17.84 -16.04
CA PHE A 262 13.27 -18.74 -15.23
C PHE A 262 11.98 -18.08 -14.77
N PHE A 263 10.91 -18.85 -14.71
CA PHE A 263 9.66 -18.48 -14.07
C PHE A 263 9.43 -19.37 -12.85
N ILE A 264 9.21 -18.77 -11.69
CA ILE A 264 8.95 -19.52 -10.46
C ILE A 264 7.44 -19.76 -10.34
N THR A 265 6.99 -20.99 -10.56
CA THR A 265 5.58 -21.38 -10.57
C THR A 265 5.42 -22.88 -10.39
N LYS A 266 4.23 -23.28 -9.95
CA LYS A 266 3.76 -24.68 -9.92
C LYS A 266 2.78 -25.00 -11.06
N ASP A 267 2.33 -24.00 -11.81
CA ASP A 267 1.22 -24.14 -12.76
C ASP A 267 1.68 -24.78 -14.08
N VAL A 268 2.95 -24.59 -14.43
CA VAL A 268 3.56 -25.08 -15.66
C VAL A 268 4.90 -25.76 -15.35
N SER A 269 5.19 -26.84 -16.07
CA SER A 269 6.46 -27.55 -15.99
C SER A 269 7.26 -27.38 -17.28
N GLY A 270 8.59 -27.36 -17.17
CA GLY A 270 9.50 -27.25 -18.31
C GLY A 270 10.88 -26.74 -17.88
N PRO A 271 11.85 -26.65 -18.82
CA PRO A 271 13.23 -26.31 -18.48
C PRO A 271 13.40 -24.91 -17.89
N ASN A 272 12.49 -23.98 -18.22
CA ASN A 272 12.50 -22.60 -17.74
C ASN A 272 11.54 -22.39 -16.55
N PHE A 273 10.89 -23.43 -16.04
CA PHE A 273 9.93 -23.34 -14.94
C PHE A 273 10.50 -24.03 -13.69
N VAL A 274 10.40 -23.37 -12.54
CA VAL A 274 10.92 -23.87 -11.26
C VAL A 274 9.84 -23.78 -10.21
N ASN A 275 9.58 -24.90 -9.52
CA ASN A 275 8.61 -24.93 -8.42
C ASN A 275 9.09 -23.99 -7.29
N PRO A 276 8.23 -23.12 -6.72
CA PRO A 276 8.59 -22.24 -5.60
C PRO A 276 9.11 -22.98 -4.36
N ASP A 277 8.68 -24.23 -4.13
CA ASP A 277 9.11 -25.06 -3.00
C ASP A 277 10.45 -25.78 -3.26
N ASP A 278 10.99 -25.71 -4.49
CA ASP A 278 12.30 -26.25 -4.81
C ASP A 278 13.40 -25.44 -4.09
N PRO A 279 14.32 -26.08 -3.34
CA PRO A 279 15.42 -25.39 -2.67
C PRO A 279 16.26 -24.50 -3.58
N LYS A 280 16.33 -24.80 -4.89
CA LYS A 280 17.05 -23.98 -5.86
C LYS A 280 16.34 -22.67 -6.19
N ALA A 281 15.01 -22.57 -6.00
CA ALA A 281 14.23 -21.38 -6.34
C ALA A 281 14.75 -20.15 -5.62
N LYS A 282 14.97 -20.25 -4.31
CA LYS A 282 15.56 -19.16 -3.50
C LYS A 282 16.91 -18.72 -4.06
N THR A 283 17.80 -19.67 -4.35
CA THR A 283 19.14 -19.35 -4.87
C THR A 283 19.05 -18.68 -6.23
N LEU A 284 18.18 -19.15 -7.12
CA LEU A 284 17.94 -18.52 -8.43
C LEU A 284 17.44 -17.08 -8.26
N ILE A 285 16.45 -16.85 -7.41
CA ILE A 285 15.90 -15.51 -7.18
C ILE A 285 16.95 -14.57 -6.59
N GLU A 286 17.67 -15.00 -5.55
CA GLU A 286 18.63 -14.15 -4.85
C GLU A 286 19.88 -13.84 -5.67
N THR A 287 20.25 -14.72 -6.62
CA THR A 287 21.41 -14.53 -7.49
C THR A 287 21.07 -13.98 -8.88
N ALA A 288 19.81 -13.72 -9.21
CA ALA A 288 19.44 -13.19 -10.53
C ALA A 288 20.00 -11.79 -10.77
N SER A 289 20.33 -11.48 -12.03
CA SER A 289 20.69 -10.12 -12.45
C SER A 289 19.46 -9.22 -12.53
N VAL A 290 18.32 -9.79 -12.89
CA VAL A 290 17.02 -9.13 -12.86
C VAL A 290 15.96 -10.06 -12.27
N VAL A 291 15.17 -9.53 -11.33
CA VAL A 291 13.98 -10.17 -10.77
C VAL A 291 12.76 -9.34 -11.13
N ILE A 292 11.73 -9.99 -11.66
CA ILE A 292 10.49 -9.36 -12.13
C ILE A 292 9.34 -9.87 -11.26
N LEU A 293 8.55 -8.97 -10.70
CA LEU A 293 7.52 -9.28 -9.69
C LEU A 293 6.18 -8.62 -10.05
N GLU A 294 5.05 -9.21 -9.67
CA GLU A 294 3.72 -8.57 -9.76
C GLU A 294 3.11 -8.20 -8.39
N THR A 295 3.78 -8.60 -7.31
CA THR A 295 3.37 -8.39 -5.92
C THR A 295 4.59 -8.10 -5.04
N TYR A 296 4.41 -8.05 -3.73
CA TYR A 296 5.50 -7.89 -2.77
C TYR A 296 6.52 -9.03 -2.88
N ILE A 297 7.78 -8.73 -2.57
CA ILE A 297 8.82 -9.75 -2.45
C ILE A 297 8.35 -10.76 -1.37
N PRO A 298 8.30 -12.07 -1.68
CA PRO A 298 7.94 -13.10 -0.71
C PRO A 298 8.86 -13.08 0.53
N ASP A 299 8.32 -13.48 1.67
CA ASP A 299 9.10 -13.56 2.91
C ASP A 299 10.30 -14.50 2.78
N GLY A 300 11.42 -14.13 3.41
CA GLY A 300 12.64 -14.94 3.45
C GLY A 300 13.53 -14.89 2.19
N LEU A 301 13.09 -14.20 1.13
CA LEU A 301 13.89 -13.92 -0.06
C LEU A 301 14.59 -12.57 0.07
N LYS A 302 15.80 -12.44 -0.47
CA LYS A 302 16.56 -11.18 -0.52
C LYS A 302 17.23 -11.01 -1.90
N PRO A 303 16.46 -10.62 -2.94
CA PRO A 303 17.00 -10.41 -4.29
C PRO A 303 18.15 -9.41 -4.31
N ASN A 304 19.27 -9.76 -4.94
CA ASN A 304 20.44 -8.88 -5.04
C ASN A 304 20.51 -8.09 -6.34
N GLY A 305 19.86 -8.58 -7.40
CA GLY A 305 19.82 -7.93 -8.71
C GLY A 305 18.88 -6.73 -8.80
N THR A 306 18.68 -6.25 -10.03
CA THR A 306 17.66 -5.25 -10.33
C THR A 306 16.27 -5.85 -10.14
N ILE A 307 15.37 -5.16 -9.45
CA ILE A 307 13.99 -5.57 -9.24
C ILE A 307 13.07 -4.65 -10.06
N ILE A 308 12.24 -5.27 -10.92
CA ILE A 308 11.21 -4.62 -11.71
C ILE A 308 9.84 -5.05 -11.17
N GLN A 309 9.12 -4.10 -10.58
CA GLN A 309 7.74 -4.28 -10.11
C GLN A 309 6.79 -4.02 -11.28
N LEU A 310 6.07 -5.04 -11.73
CA LEU A 310 5.04 -4.94 -12.77
C LEU A 310 3.68 -4.54 -12.20
N TRP A 311 3.41 -4.83 -10.91
CA TRP A 311 2.08 -4.70 -10.32
C TRP A 311 0.99 -5.39 -11.14
N HIS A 312 -0.29 -5.12 -10.84
CA HIS A 312 -1.40 -5.95 -11.31
C HIS A 312 -2.66 -5.16 -11.69
N GLY A 313 -2.52 -3.88 -12.02
CA GLY A 313 -3.60 -3.08 -12.63
C GLY A 313 -3.78 -1.70 -12.04
N THR A 314 -4.60 -0.89 -12.70
CA THR A 314 -5.07 0.42 -12.25
C THR A 314 -5.84 0.27 -10.92
N PRO A 315 -5.47 1.01 -9.86
CA PRO A 315 -6.09 0.84 -8.56
C PRO A 315 -7.45 1.54 -8.47
N ILE A 316 -8.49 0.77 -8.17
CA ILE A 316 -9.78 1.31 -7.68
C ILE A 316 -9.72 1.49 -6.16
N LYS A 317 -9.12 0.51 -5.48
CA LYS A 317 -9.04 0.40 -4.02
C LYS A 317 -7.85 1.22 -3.52
N LYS A 318 -7.98 1.87 -2.37
CA LYS A 318 -6.82 2.50 -1.71
C LYS A 318 -5.77 1.44 -1.39
N LEU A 319 -4.51 1.79 -1.58
CA LEU A 319 -3.38 0.87 -1.48
C LEU A 319 -2.49 1.21 -0.29
N PHE A 320 -2.10 0.19 0.47
CA PHE A 320 -1.09 0.26 1.54
C PHE A 320 -1.16 1.52 2.41
N LEU A 321 -0.30 2.55 2.20
CA LEU A 321 -0.28 3.74 3.04
C LEU A 321 -1.56 4.60 2.95
N ASP A 322 -2.23 4.55 1.79
CA ASP A 322 -3.49 5.25 1.55
C ASP A 322 -4.68 4.49 2.18
N SER A 323 -4.52 3.21 2.54
CA SER A 323 -5.57 2.39 3.16
C SER A 323 -5.36 2.29 4.67
N HIS A 324 -6.44 2.34 5.44
CA HIS A 324 -6.36 2.27 6.91
C HIS A 324 -5.86 0.92 7.45
N GLU A 325 -6.12 -0.18 6.72
CA GLU A 325 -5.72 -1.58 7.06
C GLU A 325 -5.72 -1.86 8.59
N PRO A 326 -6.82 -1.57 9.33
CA PRO A 326 -6.77 -1.47 10.79
C PRO A 326 -6.47 -2.80 11.47
N SER A 327 -7.02 -3.90 10.95
CA SER A 327 -6.77 -5.24 11.49
C SER A 327 -5.31 -5.64 11.32
N GLU A 328 -4.73 -5.44 10.15
CA GLU A 328 -3.33 -5.76 9.86
C GLU A 328 -2.39 -4.91 10.72
N ASN A 329 -2.66 -3.61 10.85
CA ASN A 329 -1.86 -2.69 11.65
C ASN A 329 -1.89 -3.02 13.16
N LEU A 330 -3.04 -3.47 13.69
CA LEU A 330 -3.18 -3.83 15.11
C LEU A 330 -2.69 -5.24 15.43
N ASN A 331 -2.93 -6.20 14.54
CA ASN A 331 -2.81 -7.63 14.86
C ASN A 331 -1.54 -8.29 14.27
N ILE A 332 -0.91 -7.69 13.25
CA ILE A 332 0.27 -8.26 12.61
C ILE A 332 1.52 -7.47 13.01
N TYR A 333 2.33 -8.08 13.86
CA TYR A 333 3.60 -7.49 14.31
C TYR A 333 4.53 -7.15 13.13
N ASN A 334 5.10 -5.94 13.11
CA ASN A 334 5.97 -5.39 12.06
C ASN A 334 5.36 -5.35 10.65
N TYR A 335 4.03 -5.38 10.50
CA TYR A 335 3.36 -5.36 9.20
C TYR A 335 3.84 -4.23 8.29
N ARG A 336 3.72 -2.99 8.76
CA ARG A 336 4.09 -1.78 8.00
C ARG A 336 5.58 -1.72 7.69
N ALA A 337 6.43 -1.94 8.71
CA ALA A 337 7.88 -1.93 8.56
C ALA A 337 8.36 -2.93 7.50
N ARG A 338 7.85 -4.17 7.53
CA ARG A 338 8.19 -5.18 6.52
C ARG A 338 7.73 -4.75 5.12
N LYS A 339 6.48 -4.34 4.94
CA LYS A 339 5.95 -3.95 3.62
C LYS A 339 6.66 -2.72 3.05
N TYR A 340 6.87 -1.69 3.86
CA TYR A 340 7.57 -0.47 3.48
C TYR A 340 9.01 -0.76 3.05
N ASN A 341 9.79 -1.44 3.89
CA ASN A 341 11.19 -1.72 3.59
C ASN A 341 11.35 -2.71 2.43
N LYS A 342 10.43 -3.68 2.24
CA LYS A 342 10.39 -4.51 1.01
C LYS A 342 10.23 -3.67 -0.25
N TRP A 343 9.41 -2.64 -0.18
CA TRP A 343 9.14 -1.78 -1.31
C TRP A 343 10.33 -0.86 -1.65
N LEU A 344 11.12 -0.43 -0.66
CA LEU A 344 12.36 0.33 -0.89
C LEU A 344 13.40 -0.41 -1.76
N HIS A 345 13.24 -1.72 -1.98
CA HIS A 345 14.14 -2.51 -2.84
C HIS A 345 13.74 -2.54 -4.32
N GLN A 346 12.55 -2.03 -4.69
CA GLN A 346 12.11 -1.96 -6.08
C GLN A 346 12.91 -0.88 -6.82
N ASP A 347 13.67 -1.26 -7.85
CA ASP A 347 14.45 -0.29 -8.63
C ASP A 347 13.58 0.38 -9.71
N TYR A 348 12.63 -0.38 -10.27
CA TYR A 348 11.68 0.08 -11.28
C TYR A 348 10.26 -0.33 -10.91
N PHE A 349 9.28 0.52 -11.23
CA PHE A 349 7.87 0.22 -11.03
C PHE A 349 7.04 0.65 -12.25
N VAL A 350 6.38 -0.31 -12.88
CA VAL A 350 5.54 -0.14 -14.07
C VAL A 350 4.14 0.35 -13.71
N SER A 351 3.72 1.38 -14.43
CA SER A 351 2.39 1.97 -14.42
C SER A 351 1.77 1.82 -15.81
N ASP A 352 0.44 1.63 -15.85
CA ASP A 352 -0.28 1.53 -17.12
C ASP A 352 -0.37 2.88 -17.84
N CYS A 353 -0.74 3.92 -17.09
CA CYS A 353 -0.95 5.27 -17.58
C CYS A 353 -0.39 6.32 -16.60
N GLU A 354 -0.37 7.59 -17.04
CA GLU A 354 0.18 8.69 -16.24
C GLU A 354 -0.72 9.06 -15.07
N ALA A 355 -2.04 9.05 -15.29
CA ALA A 355 -3.05 9.50 -14.35
C ALA A 355 -3.07 8.70 -13.03
N ILE A 356 -2.56 7.46 -13.03
CA ILE A 356 -2.51 6.62 -11.81
C ILE A 356 -1.24 6.80 -10.99
N MET A 357 -0.22 7.50 -11.51
CA MET A 357 1.09 7.58 -10.85
C MET A 357 1.02 8.28 -9.49
N GLU A 358 0.15 9.29 -9.34
CA GLU A 358 0.04 10.02 -8.07
C GLU A 358 -0.46 9.10 -6.94
N TYR A 359 -1.40 8.20 -7.20
CA TYR A 359 -1.85 7.20 -6.23
C TYR A 359 -0.73 6.24 -5.81
N PHE A 360 0.14 5.86 -6.74
CA PHE A 360 1.30 5.02 -6.42
C PHE A 360 2.38 5.75 -5.60
N LYS A 361 2.49 7.08 -5.78
CA LYS A 361 3.45 7.92 -5.03
C LYS A 361 2.98 8.18 -3.59
N SER A 362 1.68 8.21 -3.31
CA SER A 362 1.14 8.29 -1.95
C SER A 362 1.16 6.91 -1.27
N ALA A 363 0.69 5.89 -1.98
CA ALA A 363 0.48 4.56 -1.42
C ALA A 363 1.76 3.80 -1.06
N PHE A 364 2.85 4.05 -1.77
CA PHE A 364 4.10 3.30 -1.63
C PHE A 364 5.32 4.22 -1.57
N PRO A 365 6.41 3.80 -0.89
CA PRO A 365 7.65 4.55 -0.89
C PRO A 365 8.35 4.53 -2.26
N GLN A 366 8.59 5.69 -2.86
CA GLN A 366 9.18 5.80 -4.22
C GLN A 366 10.51 6.59 -4.23
N GLN A 367 11.19 6.75 -3.08
CA GLN A 367 12.36 7.62 -2.94
C GLN A 367 13.51 7.26 -3.88
N HIS A 368 13.62 5.99 -4.27
CA HIS A 368 14.69 5.46 -5.11
C HIS A 368 14.18 4.63 -6.30
N THR A 369 12.87 4.68 -6.57
CA THR A 369 12.22 3.83 -7.57
C THR A 369 11.96 4.62 -8.83
N HIS A 370 12.38 4.08 -9.97
CA HIS A 370 12.08 4.66 -11.27
C HIS A 370 10.69 4.23 -11.73
N LEU A 371 9.73 5.16 -11.70
CA LEU A 371 8.39 4.93 -12.24
C LEU A 371 8.44 4.88 -13.78
N LEU A 372 7.82 3.86 -14.35
CA LEU A 372 7.78 3.59 -15.78
C LEU A 372 6.33 3.62 -16.25
N ASN A 373 5.93 4.72 -16.89
CA ASN A 373 4.64 4.81 -17.54
C ASN A 373 4.75 4.26 -18.97
N CYS A 374 4.69 2.94 -19.12
CA CYS A 374 4.84 2.28 -20.42
C CYS A 374 3.70 1.32 -20.76
N GLY A 375 2.67 1.24 -19.92
CA GLY A 375 1.62 0.25 -20.09
C GLY A 375 1.95 -1.09 -19.46
N TYR A 376 0.95 -1.96 -19.36
CA TYR A 376 1.09 -3.32 -18.88
C TYR A 376 1.28 -4.37 -19.99
N PRO A 377 2.18 -5.37 -19.82
CA PRO A 377 2.35 -6.46 -20.78
C PRO A 377 1.07 -7.22 -21.14
N ARG A 378 0.16 -7.41 -20.17
CA ARG A 378 -1.12 -8.09 -20.42
C ARG A 378 -2.07 -7.27 -21.29
N ILE A 379 -1.99 -5.93 -21.21
CA ILE A 379 -2.78 -5.01 -22.04
C ILE A 379 -2.23 -4.98 -23.46
N ARG A 380 -0.90 -4.98 -23.63
CA ARG A 380 -0.28 -5.11 -24.95
C ARG A 380 -0.76 -6.36 -25.69
N TYR A 381 -0.82 -7.50 -24.97
CA TYR A 381 -1.39 -8.73 -25.51
C TYR A 381 -2.84 -8.56 -25.99
N LEU A 382 -3.69 -7.91 -25.20
CA LEU A 382 -5.08 -7.65 -25.57
C LEU A 382 -5.16 -6.79 -26.84
N LEU A 383 -4.40 -5.69 -26.91
CA LEU A 383 -4.34 -4.79 -28.06
C LEU A 383 -3.86 -5.49 -29.33
N ASP A 384 -2.90 -6.40 -29.22
CA ASP A 384 -2.39 -7.18 -30.35
C ASP A 384 -3.39 -8.23 -30.84
N LYS A 385 -4.22 -8.77 -29.93
CA LYS A 385 -5.11 -9.91 -30.21
C LYS A 385 -6.57 -9.55 -30.45
N GLN A 386 -7.00 -8.32 -30.13
CA GLN A 386 -8.39 -7.89 -30.33
C GLN A 386 -8.88 -7.98 -31.78
N SER A 387 -7.97 -7.91 -32.76
CA SER A 387 -8.28 -8.06 -34.18
C SER A 387 -7.97 -9.46 -34.76
N ASP A 388 -7.48 -10.40 -33.95
CA ASP A 388 -7.11 -11.76 -34.37
C ASP A 388 -8.35 -12.68 -34.40
N GLN A 389 -9.19 -12.53 -35.42
CA GLN A 389 -10.46 -13.25 -35.55
C GLN A 389 -10.33 -14.79 -35.52
N PRO A 390 -9.33 -15.42 -36.16
CA PRO A 390 -9.13 -16.87 -36.04
C PRO A 390 -8.86 -17.30 -34.59
N TYR A 391 -8.05 -16.55 -33.85
CA TYR A 391 -7.75 -16.85 -32.46
C TYR A 391 -8.96 -16.65 -31.54
N ILE A 392 -9.70 -15.56 -31.72
CA ILE A 392 -10.95 -15.32 -30.98
C ILE A 392 -11.96 -16.43 -31.26
N SER A 393 -12.10 -16.85 -32.53
CA SER A 393 -12.98 -17.95 -32.91
C SER A 393 -12.58 -19.29 -32.26
N PHE A 394 -11.28 -19.54 -32.13
CA PHE A 394 -10.76 -20.68 -31.39
C PHE A 394 -11.19 -20.63 -29.91
N ILE A 395 -11.01 -19.48 -29.23
CA ILE A 395 -11.43 -19.31 -27.82
C ILE A 395 -12.93 -19.52 -27.66
N LYS A 396 -13.76 -18.92 -28.52
CA LYS A 396 -15.23 -19.09 -28.49
C LYS A 396 -15.64 -20.56 -28.66
N LYS A 397 -14.92 -21.32 -29.49
CA LYS A 397 -15.15 -22.76 -29.68
C LYS A 397 -14.75 -23.58 -28.46
N GLU A 398 -13.59 -23.31 -27.86
CA GLU A 398 -13.14 -23.97 -26.63
C GLU A 398 -14.14 -23.76 -25.47
N LEU A 399 -14.70 -22.55 -25.38
CA LEU A 399 -15.74 -22.20 -24.42
C LEU A 399 -17.14 -22.72 -24.79
N LYS A 400 -17.30 -23.34 -25.98
CA LYS A 400 -18.58 -23.85 -26.50
C LYS A 400 -19.68 -22.78 -26.55
N LEU A 401 -19.33 -21.55 -26.91
CA LEU A 401 -20.26 -20.43 -26.98
C LEU A 401 -21.26 -20.62 -28.13
N ASN A 402 -22.51 -20.24 -27.92
CA ASN A 402 -23.50 -20.14 -28.99
C ASN A 402 -23.16 -18.92 -29.88
N PRO A 403 -22.91 -19.10 -31.20
CA PRO A 403 -22.54 -18.00 -32.09
C PRO A 403 -23.66 -16.97 -32.30
N ASP A 404 -24.91 -17.32 -32.03
CA ASP A 404 -26.07 -16.43 -32.21
C ASP A 404 -26.31 -15.51 -31.00
N LYS A 405 -25.58 -15.71 -29.90
CA LYS A 405 -25.67 -14.90 -28.68
C LYS A 405 -24.42 -14.07 -28.47
N GLN A 406 -24.60 -12.85 -27.97
CA GLN A 406 -23.50 -12.07 -27.41
C GLN A 406 -22.96 -12.74 -26.14
N THR A 407 -21.72 -12.43 -25.80
CA THR A 407 -21.02 -13.01 -24.65
C THR A 407 -20.88 -11.98 -23.53
N LEU A 408 -21.45 -12.30 -22.36
CA LEU A 408 -21.29 -11.54 -21.13
C LEU A 408 -20.26 -12.24 -20.24
N LEU A 409 -19.16 -11.58 -19.94
CA LEU A 409 -18.16 -12.04 -18.99
C LEU A 409 -18.43 -11.42 -17.62
N TYR A 410 -18.74 -12.23 -16.61
CA TYR A 410 -18.93 -11.81 -15.24
C TYR A 410 -17.72 -12.20 -14.37
N VAL A 411 -17.00 -11.19 -13.86
CA VAL A 411 -15.78 -11.33 -13.04
C VAL A 411 -15.90 -10.55 -11.72
N PRO A 412 -16.59 -11.09 -10.70
CA PRO A 412 -16.65 -10.45 -9.39
C PRO A 412 -15.31 -10.54 -8.64
N THR A 413 -15.03 -9.59 -7.74
CA THR A 413 -13.88 -9.67 -6.83
C THR A 413 -14.11 -10.64 -5.69
N TRP A 414 -13.01 -11.17 -5.14
CA TRP A 414 -13.02 -11.93 -3.88
C TRP A 414 -13.57 -11.08 -2.73
N LYS A 415 -14.41 -11.68 -1.90
CA LYS A 415 -14.86 -11.10 -0.63
C LYS A 415 -14.47 -12.00 0.54
N ALA A 416 -14.08 -11.37 1.64
CA ALA A 416 -13.70 -12.08 2.88
C ALA A 416 -14.91 -12.69 3.60
N THR A 417 -16.13 -12.22 3.30
CA THR A 417 -17.38 -12.76 3.82
C THR A 417 -18.00 -13.71 2.79
N ASN A 418 -18.52 -14.84 3.24
CA ASN A 418 -19.21 -15.84 2.40
C ASN A 418 -20.60 -15.40 1.91
N GLU A 419 -20.88 -14.08 1.90
CA GLU A 419 -22.19 -13.54 1.54
C GLU A 419 -22.30 -13.41 0.02
N THR A 420 -23.16 -14.24 -0.59
CA THR A 420 -23.47 -14.20 -2.03
C THR A 420 -24.47 -13.12 -2.40
N SER A 421 -25.00 -12.37 -1.43
CA SER A 421 -26.00 -11.29 -1.60
C SER A 421 -25.56 -10.20 -2.57
N ASP A 422 -24.25 -10.03 -2.71
CA ASP A 422 -23.68 -8.91 -3.47
C ASP A 422 -23.32 -9.32 -4.90
N LEU A 423 -23.51 -10.61 -5.25
CA LEU A 423 -23.40 -11.08 -6.62
C LEU A 423 -24.68 -10.75 -7.36
N LEU A 424 -24.54 -10.38 -8.64
CA LEU A 424 -25.70 -10.25 -9.51
C LEU A 424 -26.28 -11.65 -9.76
N PRO A 425 -27.57 -11.89 -9.47
CA PRO A 425 -28.18 -13.17 -9.77
C PRO A 425 -28.22 -13.38 -11.29
N ILE A 426 -27.65 -14.49 -11.74
CA ILE A 426 -27.72 -14.89 -13.15
C ILE A 426 -29.11 -15.46 -13.43
N SER A 427 -29.99 -14.63 -13.99
CA SER A 427 -31.38 -15.02 -14.29
C SER A 427 -31.51 -15.78 -15.61
N ASP A 428 -32.59 -16.56 -15.76
CA ASP A 428 -32.93 -17.22 -17.03
C ASP A 428 -33.07 -16.21 -18.18
N GLY A 429 -33.57 -15.00 -17.91
CA GLY A 429 -33.63 -13.92 -18.90
C GLY A 429 -32.25 -13.56 -19.44
N LEU A 430 -31.25 -13.48 -18.56
CA LEU A 430 -29.86 -13.18 -18.93
C LEU A 430 -29.24 -14.35 -19.72
N LEU A 431 -29.43 -15.59 -19.27
CA LEU A 431 -28.94 -16.80 -19.94
C LEU A 431 -29.59 -17.04 -21.31
N ASN A 432 -30.87 -16.66 -21.46
CA ASN A 432 -31.56 -16.70 -22.73
C ASN A 432 -30.99 -15.69 -23.72
N LYS A 433 -30.53 -14.53 -23.22
CA LYS A 433 -30.00 -13.44 -24.02
C LYS A 433 -28.52 -13.59 -24.39
N TYR A 434 -27.71 -14.09 -23.47
CA TYR A 434 -26.25 -14.10 -23.56
C TYR A 434 -25.65 -15.49 -23.37
N ASN A 435 -24.46 -15.69 -23.93
CA ASN A 435 -23.50 -16.64 -23.37
C ASN A 435 -22.92 -16.01 -22.10
N VAL A 436 -23.25 -16.51 -20.91
CA VAL A 436 -22.75 -15.94 -19.66
C VAL A 436 -21.55 -16.73 -19.17
N ILE A 437 -20.36 -16.13 -19.23
CA ILE A 437 -19.12 -16.70 -18.67
C ILE A 437 -18.98 -16.19 -17.25
N PHE A 438 -18.90 -17.09 -16.27
CA PHE A 438 -18.67 -16.74 -14.87
C PHE A 438 -17.25 -17.13 -14.43
N LYS A 439 -16.46 -16.14 -13.99
CA LYS A 439 -15.11 -16.34 -13.47
C LYS A 439 -15.03 -15.86 -12.02
N GLY A 440 -15.35 -16.75 -11.09
CA GLY A 440 -15.12 -16.54 -9.66
C GLY A 440 -13.62 -16.47 -9.29
N HIS A 441 -13.33 -16.00 -8.08
CA HIS A 441 -11.96 -15.86 -7.59
C HIS A 441 -11.45 -17.20 -7.02
N THR A 442 -10.18 -17.52 -7.25
CA THR A 442 -9.55 -18.80 -6.82
C THR A 442 -9.42 -18.98 -5.30
N LYS A 443 -9.84 -17.99 -4.52
CA LYS A 443 -9.85 -17.99 -3.05
C LYS A 443 -11.26 -18.00 -2.46
N ASP A 444 -12.29 -18.09 -3.30
CA ASP A 444 -13.67 -18.25 -2.82
C ASP A 444 -13.84 -19.68 -2.32
N GLU A 445 -13.93 -19.85 -1.00
CA GLU A 445 -14.23 -21.15 -0.38
C GLU A 445 -15.66 -21.64 -0.72
N SER A 446 -16.52 -20.74 -1.20
CA SER A 446 -17.92 -21.02 -1.51
C SER A 446 -18.11 -21.93 -2.73
N ASN A 447 -17.08 -22.11 -3.59
CA ASN A 447 -17.18 -22.82 -4.88
C ASN A 447 -18.43 -22.44 -5.70
N TYR A 448 -18.96 -21.22 -5.50
CA TYR A 448 -20.21 -20.81 -6.10
C TYR A 448 -20.03 -20.65 -7.60
N ILE A 449 -20.75 -21.47 -8.36
CA ILE A 449 -20.86 -21.36 -9.81
C ILE A 449 -22.36 -21.27 -10.10
N PRO A 450 -22.83 -20.16 -10.68
CA PRO A 450 -24.22 -20.04 -11.08
C PRO A 450 -24.63 -21.17 -12.04
N GLU A 451 -25.83 -21.70 -11.84
CA GLU A 451 -26.37 -22.75 -12.68
C GLU A 451 -26.44 -22.29 -14.15
N ASN A 452 -26.02 -23.16 -15.08
CA ASN A 452 -25.96 -22.90 -16.52
C ASN A 452 -25.01 -21.78 -17.00
N ALA A 453 -24.24 -21.15 -16.10
CA ALA A 453 -23.13 -20.28 -16.52
C ALA A 453 -21.96 -21.11 -17.07
N ILE A 454 -21.25 -20.53 -18.03
CA ILE A 454 -20.08 -21.13 -18.66
C ILE A 454 -18.87 -20.88 -17.76
N VAL A 455 -18.22 -21.96 -17.35
CA VAL A 455 -16.96 -21.89 -16.58
C VAL A 455 -15.81 -22.03 -17.56
N ALA A 456 -14.90 -21.05 -17.51
CA ALA A 456 -13.71 -21.07 -18.35
C ALA A 456 -12.78 -22.25 -17.98
N PRO A 457 -12.28 -23.02 -18.97
CA PRO A 457 -11.20 -23.97 -18.78
C PRO A 457 -9.96 -23.31 -18.16
N SER A 458 -9.19 -24.08 -17.39
CA SER A 458 -7.99 -23.57 -16.67
C SER A 458 -6.85 -23.12 -17.58
N ASN A 459 -6.84 -23.54 -18.85
CA ASN A 459 -5.84 -23.12 -19.82
C ASN A 459 -6.12 -21.74 -20.46
N LEU A 460 -7.33 -21.20 -20.28
CA LEU A 460 -7.69 -19.87 -20.77
C LEU A 460 -7.48 -18.83 -19.67
N GLU A 461 -6.76 -17.76 -20.02
CA GLU A 461 -6.57 -16.63 -19.12
C GLU A 461 -7.76 -15.68 -19.18
N VAL A 462 -7.88 -14.82 -18.17
CA VAL A 462 -8.94 -13.80 -18.16
C VAL A 462 -8.82 -12.84 -19.36
N GLN A 463 -7.61 -12.61 -19.87
CA GLN A 463 -7.40 -11.85 -21.10
C GLN A 463 -8.01 -12.53 -22.33
N ASP A 464 -7.99 -13.87 -22.41
CA ASP A 464 -8.62 -14.61 -23.49
C ASP A 464 -10.15 -14.49 -23.41
N LEU A 465 -10.69 -14.51 -22.18
CA LEU A 465 -12.12 -14.29 -21.93
C LEU A 465 -12.55 -12.88 -22.32
N LEU A 466 -11.73 -11.86 -22.01
CA LEU A 466 -11.98 -10.48 -22.44
C LEU A 466 -12.09 -10.38 -23.96
N LEU A 467 -11.16 -11.01 -24.70
CA LEU A 467 -11.17 -11.02 -26.16
C LEU A 467 -12.44 -11.67 -26.74
N ALA A 468 -12.92 -12.75 -26.11
CA ALA A 468 -14.12 -13.47 -26.53
C ALA A 468 -15.46 -12.83 -26.07
N SER A 469 -15.41 -11.87 -25.14
CA SER A 469 -16.58 -11.19 -24.58
C SER A 469 -17.01 -9.96 -25.39
N ASP A 470 -18.30 -9.64 -25.33
CA ASP A 470 -18.87 -8.40 -25.85
C ASP A 470 -19.14 -7.40 -24.71
N ILE A 471 -19.51 -7.92 -23.53
CA ILE A 471 -19.82 -7.15 -22.33
C ILE A 471 -19.04 -7.72 -21.14
N VAL A 472 -18.50 -6.84 -20.29
CA VAL A 472 -17.80 -7.21 -19.06
C VAL A 472 -18.53 -6.65 -17.84
N LEU A 473 -19.04 -7.55 -17.01
CA LEU A 473 -19.62 -7.23 -15.71
C LEU A 473 -18.60 -7.50 -14.61
N THR A 474 -18.37 -6.52 -13.75
CA THR A 474 -17.48 -6.65 -12.59
C THR A 474 -17.93 -5.72 -11.45
N ASP A 475 -17.16 -5.65 -10.37
CA ASP A 475 -17.39 -4.82 -9.19
C ASP A 475 -16.19 -3.86 -8.97
N TYR A 476 -15.34 -4.09 -7.96
CA TYR A 476 -14.16 -3.29 -7.63
C TYR A 476 -12.88 -3.84 -8.25
N SER A 477 -12.98 -4.56 -9.37
CA SER A 477 -11.83 -5.15 -10.05
C SER A 477 -11.18 -4.16 -11.02
N SER A 478 -9.84 -4.14 -11.03
CA SER A 478 -9.07 -3.35 -12.01
C SER A 478 -9.24 -3.84 -13.45
N ILE A 479 -9.82 -5.03 -13.66
CA ILE A 479 -10.10 -5.58 -15.00
C ILE A 479 -11.02 -4.69 -15.84
N ILE A 480 -11.81 -3.83 -15.21
CA ILE A 480 -12.65 -2.88 -15.94
C ILE A 480 -11.83 -1.97 -16.85
N PHE A 481 -10.61 -1.59 -16.44
CA PHE A 481 -9.72 -0.77 -17.26
C PHE A 481 -9.08 -1.58 -18.40
N ASP A 482 -8.76 -2.85 -18.16
CA ASP A 482 -8.33 -3.77 -19.23
C ASP A 482 -9.41 -3.89 -20.32
N ALA A 483 -10.68 -4.03 -19.91
CA ALA A 483 -11.84 -4.13 -20.80
C ALA A 483 -12.09 -2.84 -21.59
N LEU A 484 -12.09 -1.69 -20.91
CA LEU A 484 -12.23 -0.38 -21.55
C LEU A 484 -11.11 -0.11 -22.56
N THR A 485 -9.89 -0.57 -22.29
CA THR A 485 -8.74 -0.36 -23.20
C THR A 485 -8.93 -1.04 -24.56
N ILE A 486 -9.66 -2.14 -24.61
CA ILE A 486 -10.02 -2.85 -25.86
C ILE A 486 -11.51 -2.68 -26.23
N ASP A 487 -12.08 -1.52 -25.87
CA ASP A 487 -13.39 -1.06 -26.34
C ASP A 487 -14.55 -2.02 -26.02
N LYS A 488 -14.49 -2.70 -24.87
CA LYS A 488 -15.61 -3.52 -24.38
C LYS A 488 -16.62 -2.66 -23.65
N ILE A 489 -17.90 -3.02 -23.80
CA ILE A 489 -18.97 -2.49 -22.95
C ILE A 489 -18.74 -3.02 -21.54
N VAL A 490 -18.74 -2.13 -20.55
CA VAL A 490 -18.53 -2.51 -19.14
C VAL A 490 -19.74 -2.18 -18.29
N CYS A 491 -19.98 -2.98 -17.26
CA CYS A 491 -20.94 -2.71 -16.21
C CYS A 491 -20.28 -2.95 -14.85
N GLN A 492 -20.44 -2.01 -13.93
CA GLN A 492 -19.91 -2.09 -12.58
C GLN A 492 -21.05 -2.27 -11.58
N TYR A 493 -21.17 -3.45 -10.97
CA TYR A 493 -22.20 -3.73 -9.96
C TYR A 493 -21.62 -3.62 -8.55
N THR A 494 -22.08 -2.62 -7.80
CA THR A 494 -21.59 -2.28 -6.46
C THR A 494 -22.78 -2.02 -5.51
N PRO A 495 -23.53 -3.05 -5.08
CA PRO A 495 -24.72 -2.87 -4.24
C PRO A 495 -24.40 -2.24 -2.87
N ASP A 496 -23.27 -2.62 -2.26
CA ASP A 496 -22.87 -2.18 -0.92
C ASP A 496 -21.69 -1.20 -0.95
N HIS A 497 -21.84 -0.09 -1.69
CA HIS A 497 -20.72 0.84 -1.90
C HIS A 497 -20.20 1.50 -0.62
N GLU A 498 -21.10 2.01 0.23
CA GLU A 498 -20.72 2.69 1.47
C GLU A 498 -19.94 1.77 2.42
N LYS A 499 -20.42 0.53 2.60
CA LYS A 499 -19.72 -0.50 3.39
C LYS A 499 -18.33 -0.76 2.82
N TYR A 500 -18.21 -0.93 1.51
CA TYR A 500 -16.92 -1.18 0.85
C TYR A 500 -15.92 -0.05 1.06
N VAL A 501 -16.36 1.20 0.93
CA VAL A 501 -15.52 2.39 1.17
C VAL A 501 -15.05 2.43 2.61
N SER A 502 -15.93 2.13 3.58
CA SER A 502 -15.56 2.14 5.00
C SER A 502 -14.52 1.07 5.38
N GLU A 503 -14.59 -0.12 4.77
CA GLU A 503 -13.73 -1.25 5.12
C GLU A 503 -12.40 -1.23 4.36
N ARG A 504 -12.44 -0.87 3.07
CA ARG A 504 -11.29 -1.01 2.16
C ARG A 504 -10.74 0.32 1.66
N GLY A 505 -11.61 1.32 1.48
CA GLY A 505 -11.30 2.58 0.81
C GLY A 505 -11.19 2.44 -0.71
N VAL A 506 -11.60 3.50 -1.41
CA VAL A 506 -11.46 3.65 -2.87
C VAL A 506 -10.85 5.01 -3.21
N TYR A 507 -10.29 5.14 -4.41
CA TYR A 507 -9.93 6.44 -4.96
C TYR A 507 -11.16 7.07 -5.61
N ASP A 508 -11.63 8.19 -5.08
CA ASP A 508 -12.89 8.82 -5.50
C ASP A 508 -12.86 9.26 -6.96
N ASP A 509 -11.75 9.85 -7.43
CA ASP A 509 -11.58 10.25 -8.82
C ASP A 509 -11.65 9.06 -9.78
N VAL A 510 -11.08 7.91 -9.37
CA VAL A 510 -11.15 6.66 -10.13
C VAL A 510 -12.60 6.15 -10.18
N MET A 511 -13.30 6.14 -9.04
CA MET A 511 -14.71 5.75 -8.98
C MET A 511 -15.62 6.70 -9.78
N HIS A 512 -15.34 8.00 -9.75
CA HIS A 512 -16.09 9.01 -10.48
C HIS A 512 -15.96 8.79 -12.00
N SER A 513 -14.77 8.40 -12.48
CA SER A 513 -14.54 8.06 -13.89
C SER A 513 -15.35 6.86 -14.40
N LEU A 514 -15.89 6.04 -13.48
CA LEU A 514 -16.72 4.86 -13.76
C LEU A 514 -18.21 5.10 -13.45
N SER A 515 -18.59 6.31 -13.03
CA SER A 515 -19.94 6.59 -12.52
C SER A 515 -21.07 6.30 -13.52
N THR A 516 -20.83 6.44 -14.82
CA THR A 516 -21.82 6.22 -15.88
C THR A 516 -22.20 4.75 -16.07
N VAL A 517 -21.30 3.82 -15.73
CA VAL A 517 -21.48 2.37 -15.90
C VAL A 517 -21.75 1.65 -14.58
N ARG A 518 -21.93 2.41 -13.49
CA ARG A 518 -22.09 1.89 -12.14
C ARG A 518 -23.55 1.70 -11.75
N TYR A 519 -23.85 0.53 -11.18
CA TYR A 519 -25.16 0.11 -10.72
C TYR A 519 -25.09 -0.34 -9.26
N SER A 520 -26.02 0.12 -8.43
CA SER A 520 -26.24 -0.42 -7.08
C SER A 520 -27.47 -1.33 -6.99
N ASP A 521 -28.42 -1.18 -7.92
CA ASP A 521 -29.66 -1.98 -7.96
C ASP A 521 -29.56 -3.10 -9.00
N ALA A 522 -29.76 -4.34 -8.55
CA ALA A 522 -29.71 -5.53 -9.40
C ALA A 522 -30.76 -5.52 -10.51
N LYS A 523 -31.98 -5.02 -10.23
CA LYS A 523 -33.09 -5.05 -11.20
C LYS A 523 -32.83 -4.06 -12.34
N ALA A 524 -32.35 -2.87 -12.03
CA ALA A 524 -31.94 -1.87 -13.01
C ALA A 524 -30.85 -2.45 -13.94
N LEU A 525 -29.80 -3.05 -13.37
CA LEU A 525 -28.74 -3.66 -14.16
C LEU A 525 -29.25 -4.82 -15.04
N LEU A 526 -30.08 -5.71 -14.49
CA LEU A 526 -30.66 -6.82 -15.28
C LEU A 526 -31.55 -6.30 -16.42
N ASN A 527 -32.35 -5.27 -16.18
CA ASN A 527 -33.19 -4.66 -17.21
C ASN A 527 -32.34 -4.05 -18.33
N ASP A 528 -31.29 -3.29 -17.99
CA ASP A 528 -30.42 -2.65 -18.98
C ASP A 528 -29.61 -3.68 -19.77
N LEU A 529 -29.15 -4.76 -19.12
CA LEU A 529 -28.53 -5.90 -19.80
C LEU A 529 -29.53 -6.53 -20.79
N ILE A 530 -30.71 -6.97 -20.34
CA ILE A 530 -31.67 -7.70 -21.20
C ILE A 530 -32.18 -6.82 -22.36
N SER A 531 -32.38 -5.52 -22.13
CA SER A 531 -32.90 -4.57 -23.12
C SER A 531 -31.83 -3.92 -24.00
N HIS A 532 -30.55 -4.20 -23.75
CA HIS A 532 -29.40 -3.55 -24.39
C HIS A 532 -29.34 -2.02 -24.20
N GLN A 533 -29.64 -1.53 -23.01
CA GLN A 533 -29.66 -0.10 -22.68
C GLN A 533 -28.50 0.34 -21.77
N MET A 534 -27.49 -0.51 -21.59
CA MET A 534 -26.30 -0.16 -20.82
C MET A 534 -25.59 1.07 -21.43
N LYS A 535 -25.12 1.95 -20.56
CA LYS A 535 -24.30 3.10 -20.94
C LYS A 535 -22.86 2.66 -21.24
N ASP A 536 -22.15 3.51 -21.98
CA ASP A 536 -20.76 3.27 -22.38
C ASP A 536 -19.85 4.41 -21.89
N ILE A 537 -18.54 4.13 -21.86
CA ILE A 537 -17.49 5.10 -21.57
C ILE A 537 -16.58 5.17 -22.80
N HIS A 538 -16.72 6.23 -23.58
CA HIS A 538 -15.89 6.43 -24.78
C HIS A 538 -14.49 6.93 -24.47
N GLU A 539 -14.32 7.66 -23.36
CA GLU A 539 -13.02 8.18 -22.92
C GLU A 539 -12.89 8.00 -21.40
N ASN A 540 -11.77 7.44 -20.96
CA ASN A 540 -11.43 7.32 -19.55
C ASN A 540 -9.95 7.72 -19.35
N PRO A 541 -9.62 8.59 -18.39
CA PRO A 541 -8.24 9.04 -18.20
C PRO A 541 -7.29 7.94 -17.68
N PHE A 542 -7.82 6.79 -17.26
CA PHE A 542 -7.06 5.70 -16.66
C PHE A 542 -6.81 4.51 -17.60
N ILE A 543 -7.09 4.64 -18.90
CA ILE A 543 -6.75 3.62 -19.92
C ILE A 543 -5.53 4.06 -20.75
N ASN A 544 -4.77 3.09 -21.26
CA ASN A 544 -3.64 3.34 -22.14
C ASN A 544 -3.68 2.44 -23.39
N LYS A 545 -4.03 3.02 -24.54
CA LYS A 545 -4.00 2.33 -25.84
C LYS A 545 -2.62 2.40 -26.53
N ASP A 546 -1.75 3.32 -26.13
CA ASP A 546 -0.38 3.46 -26.65
C ASP A 546 0.62 2.71 -25.76
N ASN A 547 0.46 1.38 -25.71
CA ASN A 547 1.21 0.51 -24.81
C ASN A 547 2.54 0.05 -25.44
N HIS A 548 3.64 0.37 -24.75
CA HIS A 548 5.04 0.08 -25.13
C HIS A 548 5.77 -0.73 -24.04
N ALA A 549 5.02 -1.57 -23.32
CA ALA A 549 5.54 -2.28 -22.15
C ALA A 549 6.68 -3.23 -22.50
N PHE A 550 6.54 -3.99 -23.59
CA PHE A 550 7.54 -4.96 -24.00
C PHE A 550 8.86 -4.28 -24.37
N GLU A 551 8.81 -3.19 -25.12
CA GLU A 551 9.96 -2.42 -25.60
C GLU A 551 10.71 -1.79 -24.42
N THR A 552 9.97 -1.10 -23.55
CA THR A 552 10.52 -0.36 -22.42
C THR A 552 11.18 -1.31 -21.42
N ILE A 553 10.47 -2.37 -21.02
CA ILE A 553 10.97 -3.33 -20.04
C ILE A 553 12.15 -4.15 -20.63
N SER A 554 12.10 -4.48 -21.93
CA SER A 554 13.23 -5.09 -22.65
C SER A 554 14.48 -4.23 -22.62
N HIS A 555 14.34 -2.94 -22.88
CA HIS A 555 15.46 -2.01 -22.82
C HIS A 555 16.09 -1.98 -21.41
N ILE A 556 15.25 -1.91 -20.37
CA ILE A 556 15.70 -1.86 -18.98
C ILE A 556 16.41 -3.14 -18.57
N ILE A 557 15.86 -4.30 -18.91
CA ILE A 557 16.49 -5.59 -18.61
C ILE A 557 17.86 -5.69 -19.28
N GLN A 558 17.97 -5.33 -20.57
CA GLN A 558 19.25 -5.32 -21.27
C GLN A 558 20.25 -4.36 -20.63
N LYS A 559 19.81 -3.17 -20.23
CA LYS A 559 20.65 -2.16 -19.54
C LYS A 559 21.15 -2.70 -18.20
N SER A 560 20.26 -3.24 -17.38
CA SER A 560 20.61 -3.83 -16.07
C SER A 560 21.61 -4.98 -16.20
N ILE A 561 21.44 -5.86 -17.19
CA ILE A 561 22.40 -6.95 -17.44
C ILE A 561 23.77 -6.42 -17.84
N LYS A 562 23.82 -5.39 -18.69
CA LYS A 562 25.10 -4.75 -19.09
C LYS A 562 25.80 -4.08 -17.92
N SER A 563 25.06 -3.42 -17.02
CA SER A 563 25.62 -2.75 -15.84
C SER A 563 26.14 -3.70 -14.75
N ASN A 564 25.77 -4.98 -14.81
CA ASN A 564 26.22 -6.02 -13.88
C ASN A 564 27.44 -6.81 -14.40
N LYS A 565 27.88 -6.55 -15.64
CA LYS A 565 29.17 -7.02 -16.17
C LYS A 565 30.25 -6.01 -15.84
#